data_AF-A0A7J2KM60-F1
#
_entry.id   AF-A0A7J2KM60-F1
#
_cell.length_a   1.000
_cell.length_b   1.000
_cell.length_c   1.000
_cell.angle_alpha   90.00
_cell.angle_beta   90.00
_cell.angle_gamma   90.00
#
_symmetry.space_group_name_H-M   'P 1'
#
loop_
_entity.id
_entity.type
_entity.pdbx_description
1 polymer ?
#
loop_
_entity_poly.entity_id
_entity_poly.type
_entity_poly.pdbx_seq_one_letter_code
_entity_poly.pdbx_strand_id
1 'polypeptide(L)'
;MSLSGRTNLSGGIYRDVEVDSELGGLASRQYIWNTSSLAWEKATGSSGSGNVTVTNFPATQNVDITAQTLSRLNTIQQAQLIPKEYDYIELSYTGSNLTGVIYKTSGSGGTTVATLTLSYTGSQLDSVART
;
A
#
# COMPACT_ATOMS: atom_id res chain seq x y z
N MET A 1 12.79 49.41 -1.15
CA MET A 1 13.48 50.11 -2.27
C MET A 1 13.01 49.39 -3.54
N SER A 2 12.08 50.00 -4.29
CA SER A 2 11.46 49.39 -5.48
C SER A 2 12.31 49.66 -6.71
N LEU A 3 12.65 48.61 -7.46
CA LEU A 3 13.31 48.71 -8.76
C LEU A 3 12.35 48.16 -9.83
N SER A 4 11.56 49.05 -10.45
CA SER A 4 10.76 48.71 -11.63
C SER A 4 11.51 49.13 -12.90
N GLY A 5 12.03 48.14 -13.64
CA GLY A 5 12.47 48.33 -15.01
C GLY A 5 11.29 48.08 -15.97
N ARG A 6 10.79 49.12 -16.63
CA ARG A 6 9.74 49.03 -17.65
C ARG A 6 10.38 49.10 -19.03
N THR A 7 10.32 48.02 -19.81
CA THR A 7 10.56 48.08 -21.26
C THR A 7 9.23 47.85 -21.98
N ASN A 8 8.78 48.89 -22.69
CA ASN A 8 7.57 48.85 -23.51
C ASN A 8 7.82 48.01 -24.77
N LEU A 9 7.06 46.92 -24.94
CA LEU A 9 6.84 46.30 -26.24
C LEU A 9 5.34 46.17 -26.48
N SER A 10 4.92 46.75 -27.60
CA SER A 10 3.55 46.89 -28.07
C SER A 10 2.81 45.54 -28.17
N GLY A 11 1.61 45.47 -27.59
CA GLY A 11 0.51 44.70 -28.19
C GLY A 11 0.18 43.31 -27.64
N GLY A 12 0.60 42.94 -26.43
CA GLY A 12 0.15 41.71 -25.76
C GLY A 12 -0.30 42.00 -24.34
N ILE A 13 -1.41 41.41 -23.88
CA ILE A 13 -1.81 41.45 -22.48
C ILE A 13 -0.80 40.61 -21.69
N TYR A 14 0.33 41.21 -21.29
CA TYR A 14 1.27 40.61 -20.37
C TYR A 14 0.84 40.98 -18.95
N ARG A 15 0.45 39.98 -18.15
CA ARG A 15 0.32 40.16 -16.71
C ARG A 15 1.68 39.87 -16.10
N ASP A 16 2.32 40.90 -15.56
CA ASP A 16 3.48 40.73 -14.69
C ASP A 16 3.07 39.83 -13.53
N VAL A 17 3.78 38.72 -13.34
CA VAL A 17 3.76 37.98 -12.09
C VAL A 17 4.87 38.60 -11.25
N GLU A 18 4.50 39.40 -10.26
CA GLU A 18 5.46 39.82 -9.23
C GLU A 18 5.93 38.57 -8.47
N VAL A 19 7.19 38.20 -8.68
CA VAL A 19 7.85 37.20 -7.85
C VAL A 19 8.41 37.94 -6.65
N ASP A 20 7.62 37.98 -5.57
CA ASP A 20 8.03 38.61 -4.33
C ASP A 20 9.27 37.90 -3.76
N SER A 21 10.40 38.60 -3.75
CA SER A 21 11.72 38.05 -3.40
C SER A 21 12.08 38.22 -1.92
N GLU A 22 11.14 38.62 -1.06
CA GLU A 22 11.40 39.01 0.34
C GLU A 22 12.01 37.91 1.23
N LEU A 23 12.13 36.64 0.78
CA LEU A 23 12.71 35.55 1.56
C LEU A 23 13.77 34.70 0.84
N GLY A 24 14.53 35.27 -0.11
CA GLY A 24 15.84 34.71 -0.48
C GLY A 24 15.86 33.28 -1.00
N GLY A 25 14.99 32.93 -1.96
CA GLY A 25 15.11 31.66 -2.68
C GLY A 25 13.99 31.40 -3.68
N LEU A 26 14.32 30.78 -4.82
CA LEU A 26 13.40 30.25 -5.81
C LEU A 26 12.64 29.04 -5.23
N ALA A 27 11.76 29.27 -4.27
CA ALA A 27 10.78 28.26 -3.90
C ALA A 27 9.68 28.30 -4.95
N SER A 28 9.56 27.25 -5.77
CA SER A 28 8.40 27.07 -6.64
C SER A 28 7.15 26.97 -5.76
N ARG A 29 6.40 28.07 -5.65
CA ARG A 29 5.11 28.09 -4.96
C ARG A 29 4.04 27.74 -5.97
N GLN A 30 3.29 26.69 -5.69
CA GLN A 30 2.14 26.33 -6.50
C GLN A 30 1.00 27.29 -6.16
N TYR A 31 0.50 27.99 -7.17
CA TYR A 31 -0.65 28.89 -7.06
C TYR A 31 -1.80 28.31 -7.88
N ILE A 32 -3.03 28.53 -7.42
CA ILE A 32 -4.26 28.17 -8.14
C ILE A 32 -5.03 29.46 -8.43
N TRP A 33 -5.61 29.56 -9.63
CA TRP A 33 -6.46 30.68 -9.98
C TRP A 33 -7.83 30.54 -9.31
N ASN A 34 -8.20 31.50 -8.47
CA ASN A 34 -9.52 31.57 -7.85
C ASN A 34 -10.43 32.48 -8.70
N THR A 35 -11.48 31.89 -9.28
CA THR A 35 -12.43 32.61 -10.15
C THR A 35 -13.38 33.53 -9.40
N SER A 36 -13.56 33.33 -8.09
CA SER A 36 -14.43 34.15 -7.25
C SER A 36 -13.74 35.43 -6.78
N SER A 37 -12.46 35.35 -6.43
CA SER A 37 -11.65 36.51 -6.05
C SER A 37 -10.91 37.14 -7.24
N LEU A 38 -10.92 36.47 -8.40
CA LEU A 38 -10.18 36.86 -9.61
C LEU A 38 -8.68 37.06 -9.32
N ALA A 39 -8.13 36.22 -8.45
CA ALA A 39 -6.75 36.30 -7.98
C ALA A 39 -6.06 34.92 -7.95
N TRP A 40 -4.73 34.93 -8.07
CA TRP A 40 -3.91 33.76 -7.79
C TRP A 40 -3.76 33.61 -6.28
N GLU A 41 -4.23 32.49 -5.73
CA GLU A 41 -4.14 32.19 -4.30
C GLU A 41 -3.13 31.05 -4.07
N LYS A 42 -2.41 31.09 -2.95
CA LYS A 42 -1.41 30.07 -2.60
C LYS A 42 -2.13 28.72 -2.46
N ALA A 43 -1.66 27.69 -3.14
CA ALA A 43 -2.22 26.35 -2.99
C ALA A 43 -1.96 25.83 -1.56
N THR A 44 -3.00 25.78 -0.72
CA THR A 44 -2.97 25.15 0.61
C THR A 44 -3.32 23.67 0.50
N GLY A 45 -2.59 22.94 -0.32
CA GLY A 45 -2.64 21.48 -0.39
C GLY A 45 -1.39 20.94 0.28
N SER A 46 -1.53 20.42 1.51
CA SER A 46 -0.41 19.85 2.25
C SER A 46 0.09 18.60 1.55
N SER A 47 1.30 18.62 0.99
CA SER A 47 2.02 17.43 0.54
C SER A 47 2.60 16.62 1.72
N GLY A 48 1.99 16.71 2.91
CA GLY A 48 2.43 16.06 4.14
C GLY A 48 1.40 15.05 4.61
N SER A 49 1.89 13.88 5.01
CA SER A 49 1.13 12.80 5.66
C SER A 49 0.15 13.38 6.70
N GLY A 50 -1.14 13.36 6.38
CA GLY A 50 -2.20 13.95 7.17
C GLY A 50 -3.56 13.54 6.64
N ASN A 51 -4.57 13.52 7.51
CA ASN A 51 -5.93 13.14 7.13
C ASN A 51 -6.54 14.20 6.21
N VAL A 52 -7.01 13.78 5.04
CA VAL A 52 -7.78 14.63 4.12
C VAL A 52 -9.25 14.52 4.47
N THR A 53 -9.81 15.54 5.11
CA THR A 53 -11.26 15.63 5.33
C THR A 53 -11.89 16.37 4.17
N VAL A 54 -12.71 15.68 3.39
CA VAL A 54 -13.50 16.30 2.32
C VAL A 54 -14.95 16.35 2.77
N THR A 55 -15.49 17.55 2.94
CA THR A 55 -16.83 17.79 3.50
C THR A 55 -17.95 17.88 2.46
N ASN A 56 -17.62 17.82 1.17
CA ASN A 56 -18.56 18.07 0.08
C ASN A 56 -18.60 16.97 -1.00
N PHE A 57 -18.26 15.73 -0.65
CA PHE A 57 -18.43 14.61 -1.58
C PHE A 57 -19.92 14.40 -1.87
N PRO A 58 -20.38 14.57 -3.12
CA PRO A 58 -21.73 14.15 -3.47
C PRO A 58 -21.84 12.65 -3.22
N ALA A 59 -22.92 12.21 -2.56
CA ALA A 59 -23.09 10.85 -2.04
C ALA A 59 -23.02 9.73 -3.10
N THR A 60 -22.90 10.09 -4.38
CA THR A 60 -22.92 9.21 -5.55
C THR A 60 -21.64 9.23 -6.37
N GLN A 61 -20.57 9.91 -5.92
CA GLN A 61 -19.30 9.95 -6.65
C GLN A 61 -18.29 8.99 -6.03
N ASN A 62 -17.71 8.15 -6.88
CA ASN A 62 -16.64 7.23 -6.50
C ASN A 62 -15.34 8.01 -6.18
N VAL A 63 -14.66 7.60 -5.11
CA VAL A 63 -13.34 8.12 -4.74
C VAL A 63 -12.29 7.11 -5.20
N ASP A 64 -11.61 7.41 -6.29
CA ASP A 64 -10.49 6.59 -6.76
C ASP A 64 -9.21 6.99 -6.01
N ILE A 65 -8.80 6.17 -5.04
CA ILE A 65 -7.53 6.34 -4.32
C ILE A 65 -6.44 5.62 -5.13
N THR A 66 -5.77 6.36 -6.01
CA THR A 66 -4.66 5.81 -6.80
C THR A 66 -3.37 5.84 -5.98
N ALA A 67 -3.13 4.73 -5.25
CA ALA A 67 -1.86 4.30 -4.67
C ALA A 67 -0.98 5.36 -3.98
N GLN A 68 -1.30 5.72 -2.74
CA GLN A 68 -0.27 5.93 -1.72
C GLN A 68 -0.28 4.71 -0.79
N THR A 69 0.55 3.72 -1.11
CA THR A 69 0.88 2.54 -0.28
C THR A 69 -0.20 2.14 0.74
N LEU A 70 -1.17 1.32 0.30
CA LEU A 70 -1.96 0.48 1.21
C LEU A 70 -1.05 -0.63 1.76
N SER A 71 -0.04 -0.27 2.54
CA SER A 71 0.80 -1.19 3.27
C SER A 71 0.02 -1.77 4.43
N ARG A 72 -0.90 -2.69 4.10
CA ARG A 72 -1.29 -3.91 4.84
C ARG A 72 -2.66 -4.43 4.37
N LEU A 73 -2.77 -4.84 3.12
CA LEU A 73 -3.49 -6.09 2.89
C LEU A 73 -2.60 -7.20 3.49
N ASN A 74 -2.83 -7.55 4.75
CA ASN A 74 -2.28 -8.78 5.32
C ASN A 74 -3.12 -9.95 4.80
N THR A 75 -3.21 -10.10 3.48
CA THR A 75 -3.60 -11.36 2.89
C THR A 75 -2.43 -12.29 3.16
N ILE A 76 -2.46 -12.98 4.29
CA ILE A 76 -1.63 -14.16 4.51
C ILE A 76 -2.06 -15.12 3.41
N GLN A 77 -1.34 -15.13 2.30
CA GLN A 77 -1.42 -16.19 1.33
C GLN A 77 -1.00 -17.44 2.10
N GLN A 78 -1.98 -18.18 2.65
CA GLN A 78 -1.71 -19.46 3.28
C GLN A 78 -1.06 -20.31 2.20
N ALA A 79 0.26 -20.46 2.28
CA ALA A 79 0.97 -21.40 1.45
C ALA A 79 0.29 -22.75 1.68
N GLN A 80 -0.30 -23.32 0.63
CA GLN A 80 -0.94 -24.63 0.72
C GLN A 80 0.10 -25.58 1.32
N LEU A 81 -0.18 -26.09 2.52
CA LEU A 81 0.73 -27.02 3.19
C LEU A 81 0.89 -28.26 2.31
N ILE A 82 -0.15 -28.70 1.62
CA ILE A 82 -0.08 -29.83 0.70
C ILE A 82 -0.32 -29.31 -0.73
N PRO A 83 0.71 -29.26 -1.59
CA PRO A 83 0.62 -28.58 -2.88
C PRO A 83 0.04 -29.45 -4.01
N LYS A 84 -0.27 -30.72 -3.75
CA LYS A 84 -0.81 -31.66 -4.76
C LYS A 84 -1.88 -32.55 -4.12
N GLU A 85 -2.73 -33.12 -4.97
CA GLU A 85 -3.69 -34.15 -4.56
C GLU A 85 -2.98 -35.40 -4.03
N TYR A 86 -3.66 -36.12 -3.14
CA TYR A 86 -3.18 -37.33 -2.48
C TYR A 86 -4.38 -38.26 -2.23
N ASP A 87 -4.11 -39.56 -2.17
CA ASP A 87 -5.11 -40.61 -1.95
C ASP A 87 -4.82 -41.45 -0.70
N TYR A 88 -3.69 -41.16 -0.02
CA TYR A 88 -3.27 -41.87 1.17
C TYR A 88 -2.58 -40.96 2.17
N ILE A 89 -2.82 -41.23 3.45
CA ILE A 89 -2.23 -40.52 4.59
C ILE A 89 -1.62 -41.55 5.54
N GLU A 90 -0.34 -41.39 5.82
CA GLU A 90 0.38 -42.15 6.84
C GLU A 90 0.55 -41.30 8.10
N LEU A 91 0.23 -41.87 9.26
CA LEU A 91 0.29 -41.18 10.55
C LEU A 91 1.37 -41.80 11.44
N SER A 92 2.18 -40.95 12.04
CA SER A 92 3.20 -41.34 13.03
C SER A 92 2.90 -40.70 14.37
N TYR A 93 3.02 -41.47 15.45
CA TYR A 93 2.71 -41.03 16.80
C TYR A 93 3.91 -41.22 17.73
N THR A 94 4.05 -40.29 18.67
CA THR A 94 4.94 -40.44 19.83
C THR A 94 4.09 -40.44 21.09
N GLY A 95 3.95 -41.60 21.71
CA GLY A 95 2.99 -41.80 22.80
C GLY A 95 1.56 -41.62 22.29
N SER A 96 0.82 -40.67 22.87
CA SER A 96 -0.56 -40.33 22.46
C SER A 96 -0.64 -39.16 21.48
N ASN A 97 0.49 -38.51 21.16
CA ASN A 97 0.52 -37.34 20.28
C ASN A 97 0.87 -37.74 18.84
N LEU A 98 0.15 -37.19 17.86
CA LEU A 98 0.46 -37.32 16.43
C LEU A 98 1.66 -36.43 16.11
N THR A 99 2.78 -36.99 15.65
CA THR A 99 4.03 -36.25 15.42
C THR A 99 4.42 -36.14 13.95
N GLY A 100 3.87 -37.00 13.09
CA GLY A 100 4.14 -36.98 11.66
C GLY A 100 2.92 -37.33 10.82
N VAL A 101 2.76 -36.63 9.69
CA VAL A 101 1.75 -36.93 8.68
C VAL A 101 2.43 -36.96 7.31
N ILE A 102 2.38 -38.09 6.62
CA ILE A 102 2.94 -38.23 5.27
C ILE A 102 1.79 -38.40 4.28
N TYR A 103 1.72 -37.51 3.30
CA TYR A 103 0.73 -37.56 2.22
C TYR A 103 1.34 -38.27 1.02
N LYS A 104 0.62 -39.24 0.43
CA LYS A 104 1.09 -40.04 -0.69
C LYS A 104 0.08 -40.08 -1.84
N THR A 105 0.58 -40.35 -3.03
CA THR A 105 -0.22 -40.64 -4.24
C THR A 105 0.00 -42.09 -4.66
N SER A 106 -1.04 -42.77 -5.14
CA SER A 106 -1.02 -44.20 -5.49
C SER A 106 -0.96 -45.12 -4.26
N GLY A 107 -1.62 -44.73 -3.15
CA GLY A 107 -1.77 -45.58 -1.97
C GLY A 107 -0.56 -45.61 -1.03
N SER A 108 -0.48 -46.66 -0.20
CA SER A 108 0.50 -46.75 0.90
C SER A 108 1.97 -46.90 0.44
N GLY A 109 2.19 -47.61 -0.67
CA GLY A 109 3.48 -47.72 -1.36
C GLY A 109 3.75 -46.59 -2.36
N GLY A 110 2.90 -45.58 -2.36
CA GLY A 110 2.90 -44.47 -3.29
C GLY A 110 4.03 -43.45 -3.11
N THR A 111 4.04 -42.43 -3.98
CA THR A 111 5.02 -41.34 -3.90
C THR A 111 4.61 -40.32 -2.86
N THR A 112 5.53 -39.97 -1.95
CA THR A 112 5.32 -38.90 -0.97
C THR A 112 5.18 -37.54 -1.64
N VAL A 113 4.07 -36.86 -1.35
CA VAL A 113 3.73 -35.52 -1.83
C VAL A 113 4.19 -34.45 -0.85
N ALA A 114 4.05 -34.71 0.45
CA ALA A 114 4.45 -33.82 1.51
C ALA A 114 4.57 -34.57 2.82
N THR A 115 5.48 -34.13 3.67
CA THR A 115 5.54 -34.57 5.07
C THR A 115 5.23 -33.38 5.96
N LEU A 116 4.37 -33.56 6.95
CA LEU A 116 4.15 -32.60 8.02
C LEU A 116 4.75 -33.14 9.31
N THR A 117 5.54 -32.30 9.97
CA THR A 117 6.07 -32.53 11.30
C THR A 117 5.33 -31.65 12.30
N LEU A 118 4.76 -32.27 13.33
CA LEU A 118 3.98 -31.60 14.36
C LEU A 118 4.81 -31.53 15.65
N SER A 119 5.01 -30.33 16.18
CA SER A 119 5.79 -30.09 17.40
C SER A 119 4.89 -29.65 18.55
N TYR A 120 5.19 -30.11 19.76
CA TYR A 120 4.36 -29.91 20.94
C TYR A 120 5.17 -29.43 22.14
N THR A 121 4.52 -28.63 23.00
CA THR A 121 4.95 -28.36 24.36
C THR A 121 3.98 -29.07 25.30
N GLY A 122 4.43 -30.20 25.86
CA GLY A 122 3.56 -31.12 26.59
C GLY A 122 2.51 -31.75 25.66
N SER A 123 1.23 -31.49 25.92
CA SER A 123 0.10 -31.95 25.08
C SER A 123 -0.43 -30.88 24.14
N GLN A 124 0.14 -29.67 24.16
CA GLN A 124 -0.28 -28.55 23.31
C GLN A 124 0.51 -28.55 22.02
N LEU A 125 -0.19 -28.48 20.88
CA LEU A 125 0.44 -28.35 19.57
C LEU A 125 0.96 -26.91 19.41
N ASP A 126 2.27 -26.78 19.15
CA ASP A 126 2.93 -25.48 18.97
C ASP A 126 3.10 -25.11 17.51
N SER A 127 3.49 -26.07 16.67
CA SER A 127 3.76 -25.80 15.26
C SER A 127 3.56 -27.01 14.36
N VAL A 128 3.29 -26.71 13.09
CA VAL A 128 3.24 -27.66 11.99
C VAL A 128 4.17 -27.16 10.90
N ALA A 129 5.18 -27.95 10.58
CA ALA A 129 6.16 -27.64 9.54
C ALA A 129 6.04 -28.65 8.40
N ARG A 130 6.03 -28.15 7.16
CA ARG A 130 6.15 -29.01 5.98
C ARG A 130 7.62 -29.28 5.68
N THR A 131 7.95 -30.54 5.45
CA THR A 131 9.24 -31.03 4.97
C THR A 131 9.11 -31.75 3.64
#